data_AF-A0A818S470-F1
#
_entry.id   AF-A0A818S470-F1
#
_cell.length_a   1.000
_cell.length_b   1.000
_cell.length_c   1.000
_cell.angle_alpha   90.00
_cell.angle_beta   90.00
_cell.angle_gamma   90.00
#
_symmetry.space_group_name_H-M   'P 1'
#
loop_
_entity.id
_entity.type
_entity.pdbx_description
1 polymer ?
#
loop_
_entity_poly.entity_id
_entity_poly.type
_entity_poly.pdbx_seq_one_letter_code
_entity_poly.pdbx_strand_id
1 'polypeptide(L)'
;MQLLSASVLIPFLVLIIVSIILFWNGQSCSQIPLILTNDCHLSLIESDHFICESNNIWNERKTVYQTQDKENMMKRQSNIFFLTNWEPNFHCSHARRIGKMGDGGKWVCDPYRLKSRLDCLVYSVGSNGDFSYEIDMKKTMPHCEIHTFDLNLYVCPKNICIFHQITFGNGINPKGSKNWTTILQELNHIQRKIDILKIDIEGGEYIFFPLLMQSPASSLPQQILVEIHPNDPNTIHAFFELFRKHHYVIFNKEPNLIAGHRYFEYAFLKLNPSFFDSLPVISRKK
;
A
#
# COMPACT_ATOMS: atom_id res chain seq x y z
N MET A 1 -50.03 29.15 44.59
CA MET A 1 -49.46 27.86 44.13
C MET A 1 -50.63 27.00 43.69
N GLN A 2 -50.96 26.97 42.40
CA GLN A 2 -52.12 26.23 41.89
C GLN A 2 -51.80 24.74 41.87
N LEU A 3 -52.55 23.97 42.66
CA LEU A 3 -52.51 22.51 42.66
C LEU A 3 -53.08 22.02 41.33
N LEU A 4 -52.24 21.38 40.51
CA LEU A 4 -52.67 20.70 39.29
C LEU A 4 -53.71 19.63 39.66
N SER A 5 -54.87 19.66 38.99
CA SER A 5 -55.95 18.71 39.23
C SER A 5 -55.54 17.29 38.80
N ALA A 6 -56.05 16.28 39.51
CA ALA A 6 -55.78 14.86 39.23
C ALA A 6 -56.09 14.44 37.78
N SER A 7 -56.97 15.19 37.09
CA SER A 7 -57.30 15.01 35.67
C SER A 7 -56.16 15.29 34.69
N VAL A 8 -55.11 16.02 35.10
CA VAL A 8 -53.92 16.31 34.28
C VAL A 8 -52.75 15.39 34.64
N LEU A 9 -52.65 14.99 35.91
CA LEU A 9 -51.57 14.12 36.41
C LEU A 9 -51.65 12.69 35.87
N ILE A 10 -52.84 12.11 35.77
CA ILE A 10 -53.05 10.74 35.30
C ILE A 10 -52.60 10.54 33.84
N PRO A 11 -53.03 11.34 32.84
CA PRO A 11 -52.58 11.15 31.47
C PRO A 11 -51.07 11.40 31.30
N PHE A 12 -50.47 12.29 32.10
CA PHE A 12 -49.03 12.54 32.08
C PHE A 12 -48.24 11.33 32.64
N LEU A 13 -48.74 10.69 33.70
CA LEU A 13 -48.15 9.47 34.25
C LEU A 13 -48.27 8.30 33.27
N VAL A 14 -49.41 8.16 32.57
CA VAL A 14 -49.61 7.15 31.54
C VAL A 14 -48.66 7.36 30.36
N LEU A 15 -48.47 8.61 29.91
CA LEU A 15 -47.50 8.94 28.86
C LEU A 15 -46.06 8.60 29.29
N ILE A 16 -45.67 8.89 30.53
CA ILE A 16 -44.35 8.52 31.07
C ILE A 16 -44.20 7.00 31.11
N ILE A 17 -45.21 6.26 31.58
CA ILE A 17 -45.17 4.80 31.65
C ILE A 17 -45.09 4.18 30.25
N VAL A 18 -45.89 4.67 29.29
CA VAL A 18 -45.84 4.21 27.89
C VAL A 18 -44.48 4.54 27.26
N SER A 19 -43.91 5.71 27.56
CA SER A 19 -42.56 6.09 27.11
C SER A 19 -41.48 5.17 27.68
N ILE A 20 -41.56 4.83 28.97
CA ILE A 20 -40.64 3.91 29.65
C ILE A 20 -40.78 2.49 29.07
N ILE A 21 -41.99 2.02 28.81
CA ILE A 21 -42.25 0.70 28.19
C ILE A 21 -41.73 0.67 26.75
N LEU A 22 -41.90 1.75 25.97
CA LEU A 22 -41.34 1.86 24.61
C LEU A 22 -39.82 1.96 24.62
N PHE A 23 -39.21 2.63 25.61
CA PHE A 23 -37.76 2.68 25.81
C PHE A 23 -37.18 1.33 26.27
N TRP A 24 -37.92 0.55 27.07
CA TRP A 24 -37.49 -0.79 27.51
C TRP A 24 -37.70 -1.87 26.44
N ASN A 25 -38.71 -1.72 25.58
CA ASN A 25 -38.96 -2.63 24.46
C ASN A 25 -38.19 -2.24 23.19
N GLY A 26 -37.53 -1.07 23.18
CA GLY A 26 -36.63 -0.62 22.13
C GLY A 26 -35.25 -1.26 22.26
N GLN A 27 -35.06 -2.37 21.55
CA GLN A 27 -33.76 -2.99 21.25
C GLN A 27 -33.03 -3.65 22.43
N SER A 28 -33.51 -4.81 22.86
CA SER A 28 -32.57 -5.90 23.08
C SER A 28 -32.06 -6.31 21.69
N CYS A 29 -31.01 -5.65 21.20
CA CYS A 29 -30.27 -6.16 20.05
C CYS A 29 -29.77 -7.54 20.49
N SER A 30 -30.39 -8.60 19.96
CA SER A 30 -29.97 -9.97 20.21
C SER A 30 -28.48 -10.02 19.88
N GLN A 31 -27.64 -10.06 20.91
CA GLN A 31 -26.23 -10.37 20.75
C GLN A 31 -26.18 -11.84 20.36
N ILE A 32 -26.42 -12.11 19.08
CA ILE A 32 -25.90 -13.32 18.47
C ILE A 32 -24.40 -13.18 18.72
N PRO A 33 -23.78 -14.08 19.51
CA PRO A 33 -22.34 -14.15 19.51
C PRO A 33 -22.01 -14.63 18.09
N LEU A 34 -21.71 -13.69 17.20
CA LEU A 34 -20.92 -14.00 16.02
C LEU A 34 -19.64 -14.53 16.62
N ILE A 35 -19.54 -15.85 16.72
CA ILE A 35 -18.27 -16.54 16.84
C ILE A 35 -17.59 -16.21 15.52
N LEU A 36 -16.94 -15.05 15.50
CA LEU A 36 -16.11 -14.61 14.40
C LEU A 36 -14.85 -15.46 14.52
N THR A 37 -14.93 -16.71 14.07
CA THR A 37 -13.73 -17.37 13.60
C THR A 37 -13.28 -16.48 12.44
N ASN A 38 -12.35 -15.57 12.72
CA ASN A 38 -11.65 -14.78 11.72
C ASN A 38 -10.83 -15.77 10.89
N ASP A 39 -11.52 -16.53 10.04
CA ASP A 39 -10.91 -17.36 9.03
C ASP A 39 -10.37 -16.40 7.97
N CYS A 40 -9.13 -15.97 8.22
CA CYS A 40 -8.32 -15.19 7.32
C CYS A 40 -7.26 -16.04 6.63
N HIS A 41 -7.41 -17.38 6.68
CA HIS A 41 -6.47 -18.33 6.13
C HIS A 41 -6.18 -18.06 4.64
N LEU A 42 -7.23 -17.76 3.85
CA LEU A 42 -7.07 -17.45 2.43
C LEU A 42 -6.23 -16.19 2.23
N SER A 43 -6.58 -15.10 2.93
CA SER A 43 -5.85 -13.83 2.83
C SER A 43 -4.39 -13.96 3.26
N LEU A 44 -4.11 -14.76 4.30
CA LEU A 44 -2.74 -14.99 4.77
C LEU A 44 -1.92 -15.73 3.72
N ILE A 45 -2.45 -16.75 3.06
CA ILE A 45 -1.73 -17.46 2.00
C ILE A 45 -1.51 -16.55 0.79
N GLU A 46 -2.58 -15.92 0.32
CA GLU A 46 -2.56 -15.16 -0.93
C GLU A 46 -1.82 -13.81 -0.83
N SER A 47 -1.51 -13.36 0.38
CA SER A 47 -0.72 -12.14 0.64
C SER A 47 0.66 -12.41 1.25
N ASP A 48 1.15 -13.65 1.25
CA ASP A 48 2.42 -14.03 1.90
C ASP A 48 2.48 -13.57 3.38
N HIS A 49 1.39 -13.87 4.09
CA HIS A 49 1.11 -13.53 5.49
C HIS A 49 1.09 -12.03 5.80
N PHE A 50 0.89 -11.19 4.78
CA PHE A 50 0.85 -9.74 4.95
C PHE A 50 -0.54 -9.20 5.33
N ILE A 51 -1.63 -9.86 4.95
CA ILE A 51 -3.00 -9.41 5.23
C ILE A 51 -3.77 -10.53 5.91
N CYS A 52 -4.45 -10.19 7.01
CA CYS A 52 -5.45 -11.03 7.64
C CYS A 52 -6.79 -10.32 7.55
N GLU A 53 -7.64 -10.85 6.68
CA GLU A 53 -8.99 -10.39 6.38
C GLU A 53 -9.87 -11.62 6.17
N SER A 54 -11.16 -11.56 6.53
CA SER A 54 -12.03 -12.74 6.41
C SER A 54 -12.13 -13.21 4.95
N ASN A 55 -12.27 -14.52 4.75
CA ASN A 55 -12.34 -15.11 3.40
C ASN A 55 -13.43 -14.47 2.52
N ASN A 56 -14.55 -14.03 3.09
CA ASN A 56 -15.62 -13.34 2.34
C ASN A 56 -15.15 -12.00 1.77
N ILE A 57 -14.50 -11.16 2.60
CA ILE A 57 -14.00 -9.86 2.16
C ILE A 57 -12.80 -10.03 1.22
N TRP A 58 -11.93 -11.02 1.48
CA TRP A 58 -10.81 -11.33 0.61
C TRP A 58 -11.26 -11.79 -0.78
N ASN A 59 -12.32 -12.62 -0.87
CA ASN A 59 -12.89 -13.02 -2.15
C ASN A 59 -13.51 -11.83 -2.90
N GLU A 60 -14.23 -10.93 -2.21
CA GLU A 60 -14.75 -9.70 -2.82
C GLU A 60 -13.62 -8.84 -3.39
N ARG A 61 -12.53 -8.70 -2.62
CA ARG A 61 -11.31 -8.00 -3.05
C ARG A 61 -10.71 -8.62 -4.32
N LYS A 62 -10.67 -9.95 -4.45
CA LYS A 62 -10.23 -10.63 -5.69
C LYS A 62 -11.13 -10.28 -6.87
N THR A 63 -12.45 -10.27 -6.67
CA THR A 63 -13.42 -9.88 -7.72
C THR A 63 -13.22 -8.44 -8.17
N VAL A 64 -13.04 -7.51 -7.22
CA VAL A 64 -12.75 -6.09 -7.50
C VAL A 64 -11.44 -5.95 -8.27
N TYR A 65 -10.37 -6.59 -7.82
CA TYR A 65 -9.08 -6.61 -8.52
C TYR A 65 -9.23 -7.11 -9.96
N GLN A 66 -9.89 -8.24 -10.19
CA GLN A 66 -10.06 -8.80 -11.54
C GLN A 66 -10.81 -7.86 -12.48
N THR A 67 -11.75 -7.08 -11.96
CA THR A 67 -12.50 -6.09 -12.73
C THR A 67 -11.62 -4.89 -13.08
N GLN A 68 -10.95 -4.32 -12.08
CA GLN A 68 -10.10 -3.14 -12.24
C GLN A 68 -8.84 -3.43 -13.06
N ASP A 69 -8.26 -4.62 -12.93
CA ASP A 69 -7.12 -5.05 -13.73
C ASP A 69 -7.45 -5.13 -15.23
N LYS A 70 -8.63 -5.67 -15.59
CA LYS A 70 -9.10 -5.66 -16.98
C LYS A 70 -9.26 -4.24 -17.52
N GLU A 71 -9.76 -3.32 -16.70
CA GLU A 71 -9.88 -1.90 -17.07
C GLU A 71 -8.52 -1.23 -17.32
N ASN A 72 -7.52 -1.57 -16.50
CA ASN A 72 -6.15 -1.07 -16.65
C ASN A 72 -5.45 -1.60 -17.91
N MET A 73 -5.82 -2.80 -18.39
CA MET A 73 -5.28 -3.36 -19.62
C MET A 73 -5.86 -2.72 -20.90
N MET A 74 -6.92 -1.91 -20.79
CA MET A 74 -7.44 -1.12 -21.91
C MET A 74 -6.62 0.15 -22.08
N LYS A 75 -5.69 0.14 -23.05
CA LYS A 75 -4.79 1.25 -23.37
C LYS A 75 -5.58 2.41 -23.99
N ARG A 76 -5.73 3.50 -23.23
CA ARG A 76 -6.47 4.69 -23.66
C ARG A 76 -5.51 5.79 -24.07
N GLN A 77 -5.66 6.29 -25.29
CA GLN A 77 -4.93 7.46 -25.76
C GLN A 77 -5.51 8.71 -25.10
N SER A 78 -4.67 9.50 -24.43
CA SER A 78 -5.07 10.71 -23.73
C SER A 78 -3.89 11.69 -23.66
N ASN A 79 -4.18 12.98 -23.84
CA ASN A 79 -3.21 14.05 -23.60
C ASN A 79 -2.85 14.16 -22.10
N ILE A 80 -3.67 13.59 -21.21
CA ILE A 80 -3.43 13.44 -19.78
C ILE A 80 -3.43 11.95 -19.47
N PHE A 81 -2.32 11.27 -19.80
CA PHE A 81 -2.19 9.81 -19.78
C PHE A 81 -2.68 9.18 -18.47
N PHE A 82 -2.20 9.68 -17.34
CA PHE A 82 -2.52 9.17 -16.01
C PHE A 82 -3.93 9.52 -15.54
N LEU A 83 -4.73 10.30 -16.26
CA LEU A 83 -6.14 10.48 -15.91
C LEU A 83 -7.00 9.28 -16.33
N THR A 84 -6.56 8.53 -17.35
CA THR A 84 -7.38 7.48 -17.97
C THR A 84 -6.70 6.12 -18.00
N ASN A 85 -5.49 5.98 -17.44
CA ASN A 85 -4.73 4.74 -17.46
C ASN A 85 -4.16 4.43 -16.07
N TRP A 86 -4.06 3.14 -15.77
CA TRP A 86 -3.41 2.59 -14.58
C TRP A 86 -3.95 3.18 -13.27
N GLU A 87 -5.22 2.92 -12.98
CA GLU A 87 -5.85 3.23 -11.70
C GLU A 87 -5.53 2.19 -10.63
N PRO A 88 -5.65 2.51 -9.34
CA PRO A 88 -5.57 1.52 -8.27
C PRO A 88 -6.53 0.34 -8.53
N ASN A 89 -5.97 -0.87 -8.52
CA ASN A 89 -6.71 -2.13 -8.68
C ASN A 89 -6.74 -2.96 -7.38
N PHE A 90 -6.27 -2.38 -6.27
CA PHE A 90 -6.27 -3.01 -4.95
C PHE A 90 -6.49 -1.96 -3.87
N HIS A 91 -7.23 -2.28 -2.82
CA HIS A 91 -7.48 -1.34 -1.73
C HIS A 91 -6.67 -1.70 -0.48
N CYS A 92 -5.75 -0.85 -0.02
CA CYS A 92 -5.09 -1.07 1.26
C CYS A 92 -5.80 -0.33 2.40
N SER A 93 -6.53 -1.05 3.25
CA SER A 93 -7.41 -0.47 4.28
C SER A 93 -6.72 0.43 5.30
N HIS A 94 -5.44 0.17 5.59
CA HIS A 94 -4.64 0.98 6.52
C HIS A 94 -3.48 1.69 5.81
N ALA A 95 -3.67 2.05 4.52
CA ALA A 95 -2.70 2.89 3.83
C ALA A 95 -2.51 4.23 4.55
N ARG A 96 -1.26 4.66 4.68
CA ARG A 96 -0.92 5.96 5.27
C ARG A 96 0.18 6.63 4.48
N ARG A 97 0.04 7.94 4.28
CA ARG A 97 1.09 8.77 3.74
C ARG A 97 2.14 9.06 4.80
N ILE A 98 3.41 8.82 4.48
CA ILE A 98 4.56 9.03 5.36
C ILE A 98 5.53 10.01 4.69
N GLY A 99 6.12 10.92 5.47
CA GLY A 99 6.97 12.00 4.97
C GLY A 99 6.21 13.32 4.83
N LYS A 100 6.92 14.35 4.33
CA LYS A 100 6.36 15.72 4.23
C LYS A 100 5.15 15.79 3.29
N MET A 101 4.30 16.79 3.51
CA MET A 101 3.20 17.12 2.58
C MET A 101 3.75 17.64 1.25
N GLY A 102 3.03 17.37 0.16
CA GLY A 102 3.51 17.68 -1.20
C GLY A 102 4.53 16.64 -1.67
N ASP A 103 5.54 17.07 -2.41
CA ASP A 103 6.57 16.20 -2.98
C ASP A 103 7.38 15.43 -1.91
N GLY A 104 7.89 14.24 -2.24
CA GLY A 104 8.79 13.44 -1.40
C GLY A 104 8.15 12.50 -0.36
N GLY A 105 6.93 12.78 0.12
CA GLY A 105 6.18 11.84 0.97
C GLY A 105 5.54 10.72 0.13
N LYS A 106 5.50 9.48 0.64
CA LYS A 106 4.97 8.31 -0.10
C LYS A 106 3.87 7.59 0.68
N TRP A 107 2.96 6.91 -0.03
CA TRP A 107 1.91 6.08 0.58
C TRP A 107 2.39 4.68 0.92
N VAL A 108 2.39 4.31 2.19
CA VAL A 108 2.77 2.98 2.68
C VAL A 108 1.50 2.17 3.00
N CYS A 109 1.40 0.94 2.50
CA CYS A 109 0.31 0.05 2.85
C CYS A 109 0.53 -0.55 4.24
N ASP A 110 -0.44 -0.33 5.14
CA ASP A 110 -0.53 -0.90 6.47
C ASP A 110 0.78 -0.84 7.29
N PRO A 111 1.32 0.37 7.55
CA PRO A 111 2.50 0.51 8.40
C PRO A 111 2.20 0.06 9.84
N TYR A 112 0.94 -0.03 10.26
CA TYR A 112 0.57 -0.59 11.56
C TYR A 112 0.95 -2.07 11.65
N ARG A 113 0.65 -2.86 10.62
CA ARG A 113 1.05 -4.29 10.59
C ARG A 113 2.55 -4.47 10.42
N LEU A 114 3.24 -3.58 9.74
CA LEU A 114 4.72 -3.59 9.72
C LEU A 114 5.34 -3.36 11.11
N LYS A 115 4.61 -2.72 12.05
CA LYS A 115 5.10 -2.56 13.44
C LYS A 115 5.26 -3.86 14.19
N SER A 116 4.49 -4.91 13.86
CA SER A 116 4.60 -6.20 14.56
C SER A 116 5.77 -7.04 14.08
N ARG A 117 6.49 -6.63 13.03
CA ARG A 117 7.67 -7.32 12.51
C ARG A 117 8.95 -6.67 13.02
N LEU A 118 9.72 -7.40 13.81
CA LEU A 118 10.95 -6.87 14.43
C LEU A 118 12.08 -6.60 13.44
N ASP A 119 12.11 -7.29 12.30
CA ASP A 119 13.20 -7.31 11.33
C ASP A 119 12.95 -6.44 10.08
N CYS A 120 12.09 -5.44 10.21
CA CYS A 120 11.68 -4.55 9.12
C CYS A 120 12.86 -3.90 8.39
N LEU A 121 12.88 -4.01 7.06
CA LEU A 121 13.95 -3.46 6.21
C LEU A 121 13.38 -2.53 5.11
N VAL A 122 13.85 -1.29 5.10
CA VAL A 122 13.42 -0.24 4.18
C VAL A 122 14.61 0.26 3.36
N TYR A 123 14.47 0.24 2.04
CA TYR A 123 15.39 0.88 1.11
C TYR A 123 14.74 2.15 0.56
N SER A 124 15.43 3.27 0.69
CA SER A 124 15.02 4.55 0.15
C SER A 124 16.05 5.08 -0.83
N VAL A 125 15.70 5.18 -2.10
CA VAL A 125 16.61 5.50 -3.19
C VAL A 125 16.22 6.85 -3.79
N GLY A 126 17.22 7.70 -4.01
CA GLY A 126 17.05 9.07 -4.49
C GLY A 126 16.42 9.96 -3.42
N SER A 127 17.19 10.21 -2.37
CA SER A 127 16.79 11.12 -1.29
C SER A 127 16.91 12.58 -1.69
N ASN A 128 17.87 12.89 -2.56
CA ASN A 128 18.29 14.25 -2.91
C ASN A 128 18.51 15.15 -1.68
N GLY A 129 19.01 14.57 -0.58
CA GLY A 129 19.24 15.28 0.69
C GLY A 129 17.97 15.58 1.50
N ASP A 130 16.78 15.21 1.02
CA ASP A 130 15.54 15.24 1.78
C ASP A 130 15.35 13.93 2.54
N PHE A 131 15.41 14.01 3.87
CA PHE A 131 15.25 12.87 4.76
C PHE A 131 13.87 12.82 5.46
N SER A 132 12.90 13.62 5.01
CA SER A 132 11.60 13.75 5.69
C SER A 132 10.83 12.43 5.71
N TYR A 133 10.89 11.65 4.63
CA TYR A 133 10.30 10.31 4.57
C TYR A 133 10.92 9.38 5.62
N GLU A 134 12.25 9.29 5.66
CA GLU A 134 12.99 8.40 6.57
C GLU A 134 12.77 8.79 8.03
N ILE A 135 12.75 10.10 8.32
CA ILE A 135 12.46 10.63 9.65
C ILE A 135 11.06 10.18 10.10
N ASP A 136 10.03 10.36 9.27
CA ASP A 136 8.66 10.01 9.65
C ASP A 136 8.41 8.49 9.64
N MET A 137 9.12 7.75 8.79
CA MET A 137 9.20 6.29 8.85
C MET A 137 9.75 5.85 10.20
N LYS A 138 10.88 6.44 10.65
CA LYS A 138 11.50 6.10 11.94
C LYS A 138 10.62 6.48 13.13
N LYS A 139 9.87 7.59 13.07
CA LYS A 139 8.86 7.93 14.09
C LYS A 139 7.71 6.91 14.13
N THR A 140 7.28 6.45 12.96
CA THR A 140 6.13 5.53 12.86
C THR A 140 6.52 4.09 13.22
N MET A 141 7.69 3.65 12.79
CA MET A 141 8.23 2.29 12.93
C MET A 141 9.70 2.38 13.37
N PRO A 142 9.97 2.65 14.67
CA PRO A 142 11.31 2.94 15.17
C PRO A 142 12.29 1.78 15.07
N HIS A 143 11.79 0.55 14.98
CA HIS A 143 12.58 -0.67 14.82
C HIS A 143 13.05 -0.92 13.38
N CYS A 144 12.41 -0.32 12.38
CA CYS A 144 12.81 -0.53 10.98
C CYS A 144 14.25 -0.06 10.74
N GLU A 145 15.02 -0.90 10.07
CA GLU A 145 16.32 -0.57 9.53
C GLU A 145 16.13 0.13 8.17
N ILE A 146 16.70 1.32 8.04
CA ILE A 146 16.52 2.18 6.87
C ILE A 146 17.87 2.40 6.19
N HIS A 147 17.99 1.97 4.94
CA HIS A 147 19.13 2.25 4.08
C HIS A 147 18.72 3.29 3.04
N THR A 148 19.44 4.41 3.01
CA THR A 148 19.20 5.48 2.05
C THR A 148 20.33 5.54 1.04
N PHE A 149 19.98 5.64 -0.24
CA PHE A 149 20.89 5.56 -1.36
C PHE A 149 20.75 6.79 -2.25
N ASP A 150 21.87 7.37 -2.66
CA ASP A 150 21.89 8.50 -3.58
C ASP A 150 23.19 8.56 -4.40
N LEU A 151 23.17 9.28 -5.52
CA LEU A 151 24.37 9.58 -6.29
C LEU A 151 25.26 10.58 -5.55
N ASN A 152 24.65 11.61 -4.96
CA ASN A 152 25.37 12.64 -4.23
C ASN A 152 25.59 12.21 -2.78
N LEU A 153 26.63 12.74 -2.14
CA LEU A 153 26.88 12.47 -0.73
C LEU A 153 26.04 13.42 0.13
N TYR A 154 25.18 12.85 0.98
CA TYR A 154 24.39 13.59 1.96
C TYR A 154 24.62 13.03 3.36
N VAL A 155 24.30 13.83 4.38
CA VAL A 155 24.41 13.43 5.78
C VAL A 155 23.03 13.05 6.29
N CYS A 156 22.78 11.74 6.40
CA CYS A 156 21.57 11.26 7.06
C CYS A 156 21.56 11.68 8.54
N PRO A 157 20.41 12.13 9.09
CA PRO A 157 20.32 12.45 10.49
C PRO A 157 20.64 11.23 11.38
N LYS A 158 21.27 11.51 12.52
CA LYS A 158 21.70 10.46 13.47
C LYS A 158 20.53 9.57 13.90
N ASN A 159 20.74 8.26 13.89
CA ASN A 159 19.77 7.22 14.26
C ASN A 159 18.52 7.14 13.35
N ILE A 160 18.51 7.81 12.20
CA ILE A 160 17.39 7.72 11.24
C ILE A 160 17.66 6.66 10.19
N CYS A 161 18.79 6.74 9.49
CA CYS A 161 19.13 5.84 8.40
C CYS A 161 20.65 5.63 8.27
N ILE A 162 21.02 4.62 7.50
CA ILE A 162 22.38 4.35 7.06
C ILE A 162 22.48 4.84 5.61
N PHE A 163 23.35 5.81 5.37
CA PHE A 163 23.50 6.44 4.05
C PHE A 163 24.55 5.72 3.19
N HIS A 164 24.25 5.55 1.91
CA HIS A 164 25.10 4.92 0.91
C HIS A 164 25.18 5.80 -0.33
N GLN A 165 26.39 6.22 -0.71
CA GLN A 165 26.61 6.90 -1.98
C GLN A 165 26.68 5.87 -3.13
N ILE A 166 25.53 5.34 -3.52
CA ILE A 166 25.37 4.27 -4.52
C ILE A 166 24.20 4.62 -5.43
N THR A 167 24.44 4.52 -6.74
CA THR A 167 23.38 4.60 -7.75
C THR A 167 22.97 3.22 -8.22
N PHE A 168 21.68 3.02 -8.47
CA PHE A 168 21.13 1.72 -8.88
C PHE A 168 21.14 1.60 -10.40
N GLY A 169 21.47 0.41 -10.92
CA GLY A 169 21.56 0.19 -12.37
C GLY A 169 22.34 -1.09 -12.73
N ASN A 170 22.90 -1.13 -13.94
CA ASN A 170 23.64 -2.29 -14.45
C ASN A 170 25.17 -2.13 -14.49
N GLY A 171 25.71 -1.09 -13.87
CA GLY A 171 27.15 -0.74 -13.93
C GLY A 171 27.55 0.10 -15.13
N ILE A 172 26.71 0.18 -16.16
CA ILE A 172 26.95 0.97 -17.37
C ILE A 172 26.06 2.22 -17.38
N ASN A 173 24.78 2.05 -17.05
CA ASN A 173 23.76 3.09 -17.08
C ASN A 173 23.09 3.21 -15.71
N PRO A 174 23.47 4.21 -14.89
CA PRO A 174 24.64 5.07 -15.06
C PRO A 174 25.95 4.31 -14.78
N LYS A 175 27.08 4.86 -15.25
CA LYS A 175 28.40 4.22 -15.10
C LYS A 175 28.74 4.08 -13.61
N GLY A 176 29.15 2.88 -13.20
CA GLY A 176 29.47 2.58 -11.81
C GLY A 176 28.26 2.32 -10.91
N SER A 177 27.04 2.29 -11.47
CA SER A 177 25.87 1.85 -10.74
C SER A 177 25.96 0.39 -10.30
N LYS A 178 25.25 0.04 -9.23
CA LYS A 178 25.19 -1.34 -8.73
C LYS A 178 23.83 -1.95 -9.01
N ASN A 179 23.83 -3.22 -9.40
CA ASN A 179 22.59 -3.98 -9.54
C ASN A 179 22.06 -4.42 -8.16
N TRP A 180 20.76 -4.74 -8.13
CA TRP A 180 20.04 -5.12 -6.91
C TRP A 180 20.73 -6.23 -6.11
N THR A 181 21.06 -7.34 -6.77
CA THR A 181 21.70 -8.50 -6.12
C THR A 181 23.05 -8.14 -5.49
N THR A 182 23.85 -7.30 -6.16
CA THR A 182 25.14 -6.84 -5.63
C THR A 182 24.96 -6.00 -4.36
N ILE A 183 23.96 -5.11 -4.34
CA ILE A 183 23.65 -4.28 -3.17
C ILE A 183 23.20 -5.17 -2.01
N LEU A 184 22.33 -6.15 -2.26
CA LEU A 184 21.90 -7.10 -1.23
C LEU A 184 23.07 -7.93 -0.70
N GLN A 185 24.02 -8.32 -1.55
CA GLN A 185 25.23 -9.05 -1.14
C GLN A 185 26.12 -8.19 -0.23
N GLU A 186 26.47 -6.98 -0.67
CA GLU A 186 27.37 -6.08 0.07
C GLU A 186 26.79 -5.67 1.43
N LEU A 187 25.46 -5.57 1.55
CA LEU A 187 24.77 -5.24 2.79
C LEU A 187 24.34 -6.47 3.60
N ASN A 188 24.69 -7.69 3.17
CA ASN A 188 24.29 -8.95 3.82
C ASN A 188 22.76 -9.15 3.95
N HIS A 189 22.00 -8.70 2.94
CA HIS A 189 20.53 -8.71 2.90
C HIS A 189 19.93 -9.74 1.93
N ILE A 190 20.73 -10.62 1.31
CA ILE A 190 20.26 -11.63 0.32
C ILE A 190 19.10 -12.49 0.84
N GLN A 191 19.14 -12.85 2.13
CA GLN A 191 18.15 -13.72 2.78
C GLN A 191 17.13 -12.93 3.61
N ARG A 192 17.15 -11.59 3.54
CA ARG A 192 16.20 -10.75 4.25
C ARG A 192 15.05 -10.38 3.33
N LYS A 193 13.87 -10.22 3.94
CA LYS A 193 12.72 -9.63 3.25
C LYS A 193 12.89 -8.12 3.22
N ILE A 194 12.84 -7.53 2.04
CA ILE A 194 12.79 -6.07 1.87
C ILE A 194 11.31 -5.70 1.97
N ASP A 195 10.92 -4.98 3.03
CA ASP A 195 9.52 -4.63 3.25
C ASP A 195 9.09 -3.48 2.34
N ILE A 196 9.93 -2.48 2.18
CA ILE A 196 9.62 -1.29 1.38
C ILE A 196 10.82 -0.87 0.55
N LEU A 197 10.59 -0.64 -0.74
CA LEU A 197 11.47 0.10 -1.62
C LEU A 197 10.79 1.42 -2.01
N LYS A 198 11.26 2.53 -1.45
CA LYS A 198 10.96 3.88 -1.95
C LYS A 198 12.01 4.24 -3.00
N ILE A 199 11.61 4.71 -4.17
CA ILE A 199 12.52 4.99 -5.27
C ILE A 199 12.07 6.17 -6.12
N ASP A 200 13.00 7.06 -6.38
CA ASP A 200 12.78 8.32 -7.08
C ASP A 200 14.11 8.75 -7.71
N ILE A 201 14.39 8.33 -8.96
CA ILE A 201 15.72 8.40 -9.56
C ILE A 201 15.71 9.00 -10.96
N GLU A 202 14.88 10.02 -11.17
CA GLU A 202 14.96 10.94 -12.32
C GLU A 202 14.91 10.22 -13.69
N GLY A 203 14.02 9.24 -13.85
CA GLY A 203 13.86 8.46 -15.08
C GLY A 203 14.66 7.16 -15.10
N GLY A 204 15.56 6.93 -14.15
CA GLY A 204 16.31 5.69 -14.01
C GLY A 204 15.43 4.46 -13.73
N GLU A 205 14.17 4.66 -13.35
CA GLU A 205 13.20 3.60 -13.03
C GLU A 205 13.03 2.63 -14.20
N TYR A 206 12.95 3.16 -15.43
CA TYR A 206 12.72 2.37 -16.65
C TYR A 206 13.87 1.42 -16.99
N ILE A 207 15.08 1.68 -16.47
CA ILE A 207 16.24 0.79 -16.61
C ILE A 207 16.33 -0.14 -15.40
N PHE A 208 16.11 0.40 -14.19
CA PHE A 208 16.29 -0.34 -12.95
C PHE A 208 15.27 -1.46 -12.75
N PHE A 209 13.97 -1.21 -12.95
CA PHE A 209 12.95 -2.20 -12.64
C PHE A 209 13.01 -3.47 -13.49
N PRO A 210 13.28 -3.41 -14.82
CA PRO A 210 13.52 -4.62 -15.61
C PRO A 210 14.65 -5.49 -15.06
N LEU A 211 15.68 -4.89 -14.45
CA LEU A 211 16.78 -5.62 -13.82
C LEU A 211 16.37 -6.18 -12.46
N LEU A 212 15.68 -5.38 -11.64
CA LEU A 212 15.13 -5.82 -10.36
C LEU A 212 14.27 -7.07 -10.54
N MET A 213 13.36 -7.06 -11.52
CA MET A 213 12.41 -8.13 -11.76
C MET A 213 13.04 -9.43 -12.31
N GLN A 214 14.30 -9.40 -12.76
CA GLN A 214 15.08 -10.60 -13.10
C GLN A 214 15.71 -11.28 -11.86
N SER A 215 15.67 -10.61 -10.70
CA SER A 215 16.18 -11.17 -9.45
C SER A 215 15.25 -12.25 -8.90
N PRO A 216 15.72 -13.14 -8.01
CA PRO A 216 14.87 -14.14 -7.37
C PRO A 216 13.64 -13.51 -6.72
N ALA A 217 12.47 -14.15 -6.85
CA ALA A 217 11.20 -13.61 -6.34
C ALA A 217 11.24 -13.30 -4.84
N SER A 218 12.02 -14.07 -4.06
CA SER A 218 12.22 -13.87 -2.62
C SER A 218 13.00 -12.60 -2.26
N SER A 219 13.71 -12.01 -3.22
CA SER A 219 14.48 -10.77 -3.04
C SER A 219 13.73 -9.51 -3.48
N LEU A 220 12.53 -9.68 -4.05
CA LEU A 220 11.72 -8.55 -4.49
C LEU A 220 11.05 -7.86 -3.28
N PRO A 221 10.97 -6.52 -3.26
CA PRO A 221 10.32 -5.80 -2.16
C PRO A 221 8.84 -6.19 -1.98
N GLN A 222 8.35 -6.24 -0.74
CA GLN A 222 6.92 -6.44 -0.48
C GLN A 222 6.11 -5.24 -1.00
N GLN A 223 6.63 -4.03 -0.81
CA GLN A 223 6.02 -2.79 -1.31
C GLN A 223 7.03 -1.99 -2.13
N ILE A 224 6.56 -1.41 -3.23
CA ILE A 224 7.35 -0.48 -4.06
C ILE A 224 6.59 0.85 -4.11
N LEU A 225 7.27 1.93 -3.72
CA LEU A 225 6.75 3.30 -3.71
C LEU A 225 7.60 4.09 -4.67
N VAL A 226 7.05 4.48 -5.81
CA VAL A 226 7.83 4.99 -6.94
C VAL A 226 7.22 6.25 -7.52
N GLU A 227 8.05 7.24 -7.82
CA GLU A 227 7.66 8.30 -8.73
C GLU A 227 7.89 7.86 -10.18
N ILE A 228 6.83 7.95 -11.00
CA ILE A 228 6.90 7.70 -12.41
C ILE A 228 7.23 9.00 -13.13
N HIS A 229 8.47 9.07 -13.60
CA HIS A 229 8.97 10.17 -14.41
C HIS A 229 8.36 10.17 -15.82
N PRO A 230 8.14 11.34 -16.45
CA PRO A 230 7.55 11.42 -17.79
C PRO A 230 8.30 10.60 -18.83
N ASN A 231 7.56 9.83 -19.62
CA ASN A 231 8.07 9.07 -20.76
C ASN A 231 6.96 8.91 -21.82
N ASP A 232 7.25 8.24 -22.94
CA ASP A 232 6.23 7.93 -23.93
C ASP A 232 5.21 6.90 -23.39
N PRO A 233 3.94 6.95 -23.85
CA PRO A 233 2.89 6.06 -23.36
C PRO A 233 3.21 4.57 -23.46
N ASN A 234 3.95 4.12 -24.48
CA ASN A 234 4.27 2.70 -24.64
C ASN A 234 5.25 2.24 -23.57
N THR A 235 6.27 3.05 -23.29
CA THR A 235 7.24 2.79 -22.20
C THR A 235 6.54 2.75 -20.84
N ILE A 236 5.61 3.68 -20.58
CA ILE A 236 4.85 3.68 -19.32
C ILE A 236 3.94 2.46 -19.22
N HIS A 237 3.22 2.08 -20.29
CA HIS A 237 2.44 0.83 -20.28
C HIS A 237 3.31 -0.39 -20.00
N ALA A 238 4.48 -0.50 -20.64
CA ALA A 238 5.40 -1.61 -20.44
C ALA A 238 5.90 -1.69 -18.98
N PHE A 239 6.12 -0.53 -18.34
CA PHE A 239 6.46 -0.47 -16.92
C PHE A 239 5.39 -1.12 -16.04
N PHE A 240 4.12 -0.74 -16.19
CA PHE A 240 3.06 -1.30 -15.36
C PHE A 240 2.76 -2.77 -15.69
N GLU A 241 2.82 -3.16 -16.97
CA GLU A 241 2.69 -4.55 -17.40
C GLU A 241 3.78 -5.44 -16.78
N LEU A 242 5.01 -4.92 -16.64
CA LEU A 242 6.10 -5.59 -15.93
C LEU A 242 5.74 -5.82 -14.45
N PHE A 243 5.27 -4.80 -13.73
CA PHE A 243 4.86 -4.95 -12.33
C PHE A 243 3.73 -5.96 -12.17
N ARG A 244 2.72 -5.88 -13.03
CA ARG A 244 1.60 -6.81 -13.07
C ARG A 244 2.07 -8.26 -13.29
N LYS A 245 3.00 -8.49 -14.23
CA LYS A 245 3.59 -9.81 -14.50
C LYS A 245 4.34 -10.38 -13.28
N HIS A 246 4.88 -9.51 -12.42
CA HIS A 246 5.59 -9.88 -11.20
C HIS A 246 4.70 -9.87 -9.95
N HIS A 247 3.38 -9.93 -10.14
CA HIS A 247 2.37 -10.08 -9.08
C HIS A 247 2.31 -8.86 -8.14
N TYR A 248 2.54 -7.66 -8.68
CA TYR A 248 2.27 -6.41 -7.98
C TYR A 248 0.90 -5.86 -8.37
N VAL A 249 0.18 -5.38 -7.37
CA VAL A 249 -1.07 -4.64 -7.52
C VAL A 249 -0.87 -3.18 -7.15
N ILE A 250 -1.64 -2.29 -7.76
CA ILE A 250 -1.59 -0.84 -7.50
C ILE A 250 -2.55 -0.54 -6.36
N PHE A 251 -2.05 -0.07 -5.22
CA PHE A 251 -2.90 0.32 -4.09
C PHE A 251 -3.02 1.82 -3.88
N ASN A 252 -2.13 2.61 -4.49
CA ASN A 252 -2.21 4.06 -4.46
C ASN A 252 -1.66 4.69 -5.74
N LYS A 253 -2.22 5.85 -6.07
CA LYS A 253 -1.81 6.73 -7.15
C LYS A 253 -2.07 8.17 -6.71
N GLU A 254 -1.09 9.06 -6.82
CA GLU A 254 -1.28 10.50 -6.60
C GLU A 254 -0.47 11.34 -7.59
N PRO A 255 -1.00 12.48 -8.07
CA PRO A 255 -0.23 13.37 -8.93
C PRO A 255 0.82 14.14 -8.12
N ASN A 256 2.04 14.28 -8.64
CA ASN A 256 3.03 15.23 -8.13
C ASN A 256 2.85 16.59 -8.82
N LEU A 257 1.90 17.37 -8.33
CA LEU A 257 1.54 18.67 -8.93
C LEU A 257 2.66 19.71 -8.84
N ILE A 258 3.66 19.50 -7.98
CA ILE A 258 4.82 20.40 -7.85
C ILE A 258 5.79 20.16 -9.01
N ALA A 259 6.06 18.90 -9.36
CA ALA A 259 6.89 18.52 -10.51
C ALA A 259 6.17 18.73 -11.86
N GLY A 260 4.84 18.57 -11.87
CA GLY A 260 3.96 18.94 -12.97
C GLY A 260 2.98 17.84 -13.37
N HIS A 261 2.08 18.14 -14.31
CA HIS A 261 0.95 17.28 -14.69
C HIS A 261 1.31 15.91 -15.32
N ARG A 262 2.60 15.62 -15.53
CA ARG A 262 3.09 14.34 -16.07
C ARG A 262 3.83 13.48 -15.04
N TYR A 263 3.96 13.95 -13.80
CA TYR A 263 4.62 13.25 -12.70
C TYR A 263 3.57 12.66 -11.78
N PHE A 264 3.68 11.36 -11.54
CA PHE A 264 2.73 10.62 -10.71
C PHE A 264 3.47 9.68 -9.79
N GLU A 265 3.03 9.66 -8.55
CA GLU A 265 3.47 8.72 -7.57
C GLU A 265 2.55 7.51 -7.52
N TYR A 266 3.16 6.33 -7.49
CA TYR A 266 2.48 5.06 -7.42
C TYR A 266 2.99 4.23 -6.25
N ALA A 267 2.08 3.47 -5.66
CA ALA A 267 2.41 2.51 -4.63
C ALA A 267 1.87 1.13 -4.98
N PHE A 268 2.76 0.15 -4.92
CA PHE A 268 2.50 -1.23 -5.30
C PHE A 268 2.68 -2.17 -4.13
N LEU A 269 1.82 -3.19 -4.06
CA LEU A 269 1.91 -4.28 -3.10
C LEU A 269 2.14 -5.58 -3.86
N LYS A 270 3.16 -6.34 -3.47
CA LYS A 270 3.36 -7.69 -3.97
C LYS A 270 2.36 -8.65 -3.31
N LEU A 271 1.77 -9.55 -4.09
CA LEU A 271 0.93 -10.62 -3.58
C LEU A 271 1.48 -11.98 -4.03
N ASN A 272 1.04 -13.03 -3.34
CA ASN A 272 1.36 -14.40 -3.72
C ASN A 272 0.70 -14.71 -5.08
N PRO A 273 1.33 -15.48 -5.97
CA PRO A 273 0.72 -15.87 -7.25
C PRO A 273 -0.70 -16.46 -7.13
N SER A 274 -1.00 -17.18 -6.04
CA SER A 274 -2.34 -17.76 -5.79
C SER A 274 -3.47 -16.73 -5.66
N PHE A 275 -3.15 -15.46 -5.33
CA PHE A 275 -4.15 -14.38 -5.36
C PHE A 275 -4.76 -14.19 -6.75
N PHE A 276 -3.97 -14.46 -7.80
CA PHE A 276 -4.36 -14.19 -9.18
C PHE A 276 -5.10 -15.35 -9.83
N ASP A 277 -5.18 -16.50 -9.15
CA ASP A 277 -5.93 -17.65 -9.61
C ASP A 277 -7.43 -17.34 -9.67
N SER A 278 -8.11 -17.95 -10.63
CA SER A 278 -9.56 -17.82 -10.78
C SER A 278 -10.26 -18.27 -9.49
N LEU A 279 -11.23 -17.48 -9.03
CA LEU A 279 -12.11 -17.90 -7.94
C LEU A 279 -12.78 -19.23 -8.32
N PRO A 280 -12.91 -20.18 -7.38
CA PRO A 280 -13.65 -21.40 -7.65
C PRO A 280 -15.05 -21.03 -8.13
N VAL A 281 -15.45 -21.54 -9.29
CA VAL A 281 -16.83 -21.41 -9.76
C VAL A 281 -17.69 -22.19 -8.77
N ILE A 282 -18.34 -21.49 -7.84
CA ILE A 282 -19.39 -22.09 -7.03
C ILE A 282 -20.50 -22.41 -8.02
N SER A 283 -20.58 -23.68 -8.43
CA SER A 283 -21.71 -24.18 -9.18
C SER A 283 -22.94 -23.90 -8.32
N ARG A 284 -23.71 -22.89 -8.70
CA ARG A 284 -25.06 -22.73 -8.17
C ARG A 284 -25.80 -23.98 -8.62
N LYS A 285 -25.90 -24.97 -7.74
CA LYS A 285 -26.87 -26.05 -7.90
C LYS A 285 -28.21 -25.35 -8.08
N LYS A 286 -28.74 -25.41 -9.31
CA LYS A 286 -30.12 -25.06 -9.61
C LYS A 286 -31.04 -26.02 -8.89
#